data_AF-A0A317MUG0-F1
#
_entry.id   AF-A0A317MUG0-F1
#
_cell.length_a   1.000
_cell.length_b   1.000
_cell.length_c   1.000
_cell.angle_alpha   90.00
_cell.angle_beta   90.00
_cell.angle_gamma   90.00
#
_symmetry.space_group_name_H-M   'P 1'
#
loop_
_entity.id
_entity.type
_entity.pdbx_description
1 polymer ?
#
loop_
_entity_poly.entity_id
_entity_poly.type
_entity_poly.pdbx_seq_one_letter_code
_entity_poly.pdbx_strand_id
1 'polypeptide(L)'
;MGKKGVLNFRIKILPSDWVSADAARREMEKQAAMADSFFSRWIVAFFLPLLFGSLIGYFGPPVNKDFVAALVSAVGVLAGFTVTMMLFTGRMPGSEQLSIESTVDYVDKICYLLRSQCAALMSMFFTLLVCGLWLIFDGVKAAPWSDLSPMIQRSSGIFLIGLLFLTSTKVILLPYQIYELQRFTLEQLKRAKNLENKKSILEQRNLLKSSKTNDKPENLDDFKDG
;
A
#
# COMPACT_ATOMS: atom_id res chain seq x y z
N MET A 1 11.07 -1.09 -37.82
CA MET A 1 11.85 -2.02 -36.96
C MET A 1 12.08 -1.33 -35.62
N GLY A 2 11.65 -1.86 -34.46
CA GLY A 2 11.99 -1.16 -33.21
C GLY A 2 11.40 -1.68 -31.90
N LYS A 3 10.14 -2.15 -31.86
CA LYS A 3 9.54 -2.62 -30.59
C LYS A 3 9.84 -4.08 -30.24
N LYS A 4 9.96 -4.97 -31.23
CA LYS A 4 10.24 -6.41 -30.99
C LYS A 4 11.69 -6.70 -30.59
N GLY A 5 12.66 -5.92 -31.08
CA GLY A 5 14.09 -6.10 -30.75
C GLY A 5 14.44 -5.70 -29.32
N VAL A 6 13.85 -4.62 -28.81
CA VAL A 6 14.07 -4.14 -27.44
C VAL A 6 13.45 -5.09 -26.41
N LEU A 7 12.33 -5.74 -26.74
CA LEU A 7 11.69 -6.74 -25.88
C LEU A 7 12.57 -7.99 -25.70
N ASN A 8 13.13 -8.51 -26.80
CA ASN A 8 14.01 -9.70 -26.76
C ASN A 8 15.34 -9.44 -26.06
N PHE A 9 15.89 -8.22 -26.14
CA PHE A 9 17.13 -7.87 -25.43
C PHE A 9 16.92 -7.73 -23.92
N ARG A 10 15.81 -7.12 -23.48
CA ARG A 10 15.46 -7.02 -22.05
C ARG A 10 15.26 -8.39 -21.40
N ILE A 11 14.60 -9.33 -22.08
CA ILE A 11 14.34 -10.68 -21.57
C ILE A 11 15.63 -11.51 -21.46
N LYS A 12 16.64 -11.24 -22.29
CA LYS A 12 17.88 -12.02 -22.32
C LYS A 12 18.91 -11.63 -21.24
N ILE A 13 18.79 -10.44 -20.64
CA ILE A 13 19.79 -9.91 -19.70
C ILE A 13 19.23 -9.72 -18.29
N LEU A 14 17.94 -9.47 -18.15
CA LEU A 14 17.33 -9.24 -16.83
C LEU A 14 16.89 -10.57 -16.21
N PRO A 15 17.18 -10.81 -14.92
CA PRO A 15 16.61 -11.92 -14.17
C PRO A 15 15.07 -11.93 -14.30
N SER A 16 14.46 -13.11 -14.38
CA SER A 16 13.01 -13.28 -14.48
C SER A 16 12.24 -12.52 -13.40
N ASP A 17 12.85 -12.35 -12.22
CA ASP A 17 12.27 -11.61 -11.09
C ASP A 17 12.13 -10.11 -11.38
N TRP A 18 13.09 -9.53 -12.10
CA TRP A 18 13.09 -8.11 -12.44
C TRP A 18 12.05 -7.81 -13.52
N VAL A 19 11.87 -8.73 -14.46
CA VAL A 19 10.81 -8.62 -15.49
C VAL A 19 9.43 -8.74 -14.85
N SER A 20 9.26 -9.67 -13.90
CA SER A 20 8.02 -9.84 -13.15
C SER A 20 7.71 -8.62 -12.28
N ALA A 21 8.73 -8.03 -11.64
CA ALA A 21 8.60 -6.81 -10.86
C ALA A 21 8.26 -5.57 -11.73
N ASP A 22 8.89 -5.42 -12.91
CA ASP A 22 8.57 -4.33 -13.85
C ASP A 22 7.13 -4.45 -14.37
N ALA A 23 6.67 -5.68 -14.64
CA ALA A 23 5.29 -5.95 -15.05
C ALA A 23 4.29 -5.55 -13.95
N ALA A 24 4.53 -5.97 -12.70
CA ALA A 24 3.68 -5.60 -11.55
C ALA A 24 3.68 -4.07 -11.31
N ARG A 25 4.85 -3.42 -11.43
CA ARG A 25 4.97 -1.97 -11.30
C ARG A 25 4.13 -1.23 -12.34
N ARG A 26 4.21 -1.64 -13.61
CA ARG A 26 3.45 -0.98 -14.69
C ARG A 26 1.95 -1.12 -14.48
N GLU A 27 1.49 -2.23 -13.94
CA GLU A 27 0.08 -2.44 -13.65
C GLU A 27 -0.38 -1.50 -12.53
N MET A 28 0.42 -1.36 -11.46
CA MET A 28 0.15 -0.37 -10.41
C MET A 28 0.19 1.08 -10.92
N GLU A 29 1.10 1.41 -11.86
CA GLU A 29 1.20 2.76 -12.45
C GLU A 29 0.01 3.10 -13.35
N LYS A 30 -0.49 2.16 -14.14
CA LYS A 30 -1.69 2.37 -14.97
C LYS A 30 -2.92 2.70 -14.13
N GLN A 31 -3.13 1.96 -13.04
CA GLN A 31 -4.26 2.20 -12.15
C GLN A 31 -4.14 3.53 -11.40
N ALA A 32 -2.92 3.92 -11.01
CA ALA A 32 -2.66 5.22 -10.38
C ALA A 32 -2.82 6.41 -11.36
N ALA A 33 -2.54 6.22 -12.65
CA ALA A 33 -2.68 7.26 -13.67
C ALA A 33 -4.13 7.68 -13.93
N MET A 34 -5.12 6.87 -13.52
CA MET A 34 -6.54 7.25 -13.59
C MET A 34 -6.94 8.29 -12.52
N ALA A 35 -6.07 8.58 -11.54
CA ALA A 35 -6.30 9.63 -10.55
C ALA A 35 -5.73 10.99 -11.05
N ASP A 36 -6.59 11.79 -11.66
CA ASP A 36 -6.32 12.95 -12.54
C ASP A 36 -5.60 14.18 -11.91
N SER A 37 -4.93 14.04 -10.78
CA SER A 37 -4.14 15.12 -10.14
C SER A 37 -2.91 14.62 -9.38
N PHE A 38 -2.41 13.45 -9.76
CA PHE A 38 -1.43 12.71 -8.99
C PHE A 38 -0.10 13.45 -8.84
N PHE A 39 0.50 13.97 -9.91
CA PHE A 39 1.87 14.52 -9.88
C PHE A 39 2.00 15.79 -9.02
N SER A 40 1.06 16.73 -9.15
CA SER A 40 1.02 17.95 -8.34
C SER A 40 0.84 17.64 -6.85
N ARG A 41 -0.10 16.76 -6.51
CA ARG A 41 -0.33 16.34 -5.12
C ARG A 41 0.87 15.58 -4.55
N TRP A 42 1.57 14.81 -5.39
CA TRP A 42 2.77 14.07 -4.98
C TRP A 42 3.92 15.02 -4.67
N ILE A 43 4.16 16.02 -5.52
CA ILE A 43 5.15 17.07 -5.26
C ILE A 43 4.82 17.79 -3.96
N VAL A 44 3.57 18.23 -3.77
CA VAL A 44 3.17 18.90 -2.53
C VAL A 44 3.36 17.99 -1.32
N ALA A 45 2.96 16.72 -1.40
CA ALA A 45 3.10 15.75 -0.32
C ALA A 45 4.56 15.39 0.02
N PHE A 46 5.52 15.65 -0.88
CA PHE A 46 6.95 15.45 -0.63
C PHE A 46 7.65 16.73 -0.18
N PHE A 47 7.43 17.83 -0.89
CA PHE A 47 8.10 19.09 -0.62
C PHE A 47 7.61 19.76 0.66
N LEU A 48 6.32 19.68 0.97
CA LEU A 48 5.75 20.39 2.12
C LEU A 48 6.28 19.84 3.46
N PRO A 49 6.30 18.51 3.71
CA PRO A 49 6.94 17.97 4.90
C PRO A 49 8.46 18.20 4.94
N LEU A 50 9.13 18.09 3.78
CA LEU A 50 10.57 18.30 3.68
C LEU A 50 10.95 19.74 4.04
N LEU A 51 10.21 20.72 3.52
CA LEU A 51 10.43 22.14 3.76
C LEU A 51 10.12 22.49 5.22
N PHE A 52 9.03 21.95 5.76
CA PHE A 52 8.68 22.15 7.17
C PHE A 52 9.73 21.56 8.13
N GLY A 53 10.19 20.34 7.87
CA GLY A 53 11.27 19.73 8.65
C GLY A 53 12.59 20.49 8.48
N SER A 54 12.91 20.98 7.28
CA SER A 54 14.11 21.78 7.03
C SER A 54 14.05 23.12 7.77
N LEU A 55 12.90 23.78 7.83
CA LEU A 55 12.70 25.00 8.63
C LEU A 55 12.95 24.72 10.12
N ILE A 56 12.37 23.65 10.65
CA ILE A 56 12.61 23.24 12.04
C ILE A 56 14.10 22.96 12.27
N GLY A 57 14.76 22.27 11.35
CA GLY A 57 16.19 21.97 11.45
C GLY A 57 17.08 23.21 11.35
N TYR A 58 16.64 24.26 10.66
CA TYR A 58 17.37 25.52 10.55
C TYR A 58 17.37 26.32 11.86
N PHE A 59 16.22 26.35 12.55
CA PHE A 59 16.04 27.03 13.84
C PHE A 59 16.41 26.16 15.04
N GLY A 60 16.49 24.84 14.86
CA GLY A 60 16.78 23.86 15.90
C GLY A 60 18.27 23.74 16.26
N PRO A 61 18.57 22.93 17.30
CA PRO A 61 19.95 22.62 17.66
C PRO A 61 20.65 21.81 16.55
N PRO A 62 22.00 21.86 16.48
CA PRO A 62 22.75 21.06 15.52
C PRO A 62 22.50 19.57 15.75
N VAL A 63 22.36 18.84 14.64
CA VAL A 63 22.16 17.40 14.63
C VAL A 63 23.44 16.72 15.13
N ASN A 64 23.32 15.87 16.15
CA ASN A 64 24.43 15.06 16.65
C ASN A 64 24.34 13.62 16.12
N LYS A 65 25.47 12.89 16.23
CA LYS A 65 25.59 11.51 15.80
C LYS A 65 24.58 10.58 16.48
N ASP A 66 24.35 10.76 17.77
CA ASP A 66 23.44 9.92 18.55
C ASP A 66 22.00 10.06 18.07
N PHE A 67 21.58 11.27 17.69
CA PHE A 67 20.26 11.51 17.09
C PHE A 67 20.12 10.79 15.75
N VAL A 68 21.11 10.88 14.87
CA VAL A 68 21.07 10.20 13.57
C VAL A 68 21.09 8.67 13.73
N ALA A 69 21.84 8.15 14.70
CA ALA A 69 21.84 6.73 15.02
C ALA A 69 20.46 6.26 15.53
N ALA A 70 19.85 6.99 16.46
CA ALA A 70 18.50 6.73 16.95
C ALA A 70 17.46 6.79 15.81
N LEU A 71 17.61 7.76 14.91
CA LEU A 71 16.77 7.92 13.73
C LEU A 71 16.87 6.71 12.79
N VAL A 72 18.07 6.23 12.49
CA VAL A 72 18.30 5.02 11.67
C VAL A 72 17.60 3.81 12.29
N SER A 73 17.72 3.61 13.61
CA SER A 73 17.01 2.54 14.31
C SER A 73 15.48 2.67 14.19
N ALA A 74 14.93 3.86 14.45
CA ALA A 74 13.50 4.10 14.38
C ALA A 74 12.94 3.87 12.96
N VAL A 75 13.60 4.42 11.94
CA VAL A 75 13.19 4.24 10.54
C VAL A 75 13.34 2.78 10.11
N GLY A 76 14.36 2.07 10.58
CA GLY A 76 14.54 0.64 10.32
C GLY A 76 13.38 -0.21 10.85
N VAL A 77 12.93 0.05 12.08
CA VAL A 77 11.75 -0.63 12.67
C VAL A 77 10.49 -0.33 11.86
N LEU A 78 10.28 0.94 11.46
CA LEU A 78 9.13 1.36 10.66
C LEU A 78 9.13 0.77 9.25
N ALA A 79 10.30 0.62 8.64
CA ALA A 79 10.46 -0.07 7.36
C ALA A 79 10.07 -1.55 7.49
N GLY A 80 10.55 -2.23 8.55
CA GLY A 80 10.17 -3.60 8.85
C GLY A 80 8.65 -3.75 9.00
N PHE A 81 8.02 -2.89 9.80
CA PHE A 81 6.57 -2.85 9.98
C PHE A 81 5.83 -2.65 8.64
N THR A 82 6.29 -1.72 7.80
CA THR A 82 5.69 -1.44 6.49
C THR A 82 5.76 -2.67 5.57
N VAL A 83 6.89 -3.38 5.55
CA VAL A 83 7.02 -4.63 4.78
C VAL A 83 6.07 -5.71 5.30
N THR A 84 5.97 -5.87 6.63
CA THR A 84 5.01 -6.81 7.23
C THR A 84 3.58 -6.49 6.82
N MET A 85 3.20 -5.21 6.82
CA MET A 85 1.88 -4.76 6.36
C MET A 85 1.63 -5.07 4.88
N MET A 86 2.62 -4.92 4.01
CA MET A 86 2.50 -5.30 2.59
C MET A 86 2.24 -6.80 2.43
N LEU A 87 2.95 -7.64 3.18
CA LEU A 87 2.78 -9.10 3.13
C LEU A 87 1.38 -9.52 3.57
N PHE A 88 0.82 -8.88 4.60
CA PHE A 88 -0.54 -9.16 5.06
C PHE A 88 -1.62 -8.58 4.16
N THR A 89 -1.36 -7.44 3.51
CA THR A 89 -2.29 -6.85 2.51
C THR A 89 -2.54 -7.84 1.35
N GLY A 90 -1.55 -8.66 0.99
CA GLY A 90 -1.70 -9.68 -0.05
C GLY A 90 -2.43 -10.96 0.37
N ARG A 91 -2.71 -11.18 1.67
CA ARG A 91 -3.27 -12.44 2.20
C ARG A 91 -4.60 -12.26 2.92
N MET A 92 -5.50 -11.43 2.40
CA MET A 92 -6.76 -11.17 3.10
C MET A 92 -7.73 -12.35 2.99
N PRO A 93 -8.17 -12.93 4.13
CA PRO A 93 -9.12 -14.04 4.14
C PRO A 93 -10.49 -13.58 3.64
N GLY A 94 -11.08 -14.33 2.70
CA GLY A 94 -12.39 -14.02 2.12
C GLY A 94 -12.37 -13.55 0.66
N SER A 95 -11.21 -13.45 0.01
CA SER A 95 -11.11 -13.17 -1.44
C SER A 95 -11.85 -14.20 -2.30
N GLU A 96 -12.02 -15.43 -1.80
CA GLU A 96 -12.72 -16.52 -2.48
C GLU A 96 -14.25 -16.35 -2.48
N GLN A 97 -14.81 -15.44 -1.66
CA GLN A 97 -16.25 -15.23 -1.52
C GLN A 97 -16.76 -13.98 -2.26
N LEU A 98 -15.87 -13.25 -2.95
CA LEU A 98 -16.22 -12.03 -3.68
C LEU A 98 -16.81 -12.35 -5.06
N SER A 99 -17.91 -11.68 -5.40
CA SER A 99 -18.46 -11.69 -6.76
C SER A 99 -17.45 -11.08 -7.74
N ILE A 100 -17.41 -11.58 -8.97
CA ILE A 100 -16.43 -11.18 -10.01
C ILE A 100 -16.37 -9.65 -10.18
N GLU A 101 -17.51 -8.96 -10.13
CA GLU A 101 -17.60 -7.51 -10.29
C GLU A 101 -16.99 -6.74 -9.10
N SER A 102 -17.15 -7.24 -7.88
CA SER A 102 -16.52 -6.67 -6.68
C SER A 102 -15.02 -6.97 -6.55
N THR A 103 -14.53 -7.95 -7.32
CA THR A 103 -13.11 -8.32 -7.32
C THR A 103 -12.26 -7.29 -8.08
N VAL A 104 -12.80 -6.66 -9.12
CA VAL A 104 -12.08 -5.63 -9.89
C VAL A 104 -11.82 -4.39 -9.04
N ASP A 105 -12.86 -3.81 -8.43
CA ASP A 105 -12.75 -2.67 -7.52
C ASP A 105 -11.82 -2.95 -6.32
N TYR A 106 -11.80 -4.21 -5.87
CA TYR A 106 -10.95 -4.65 -4.79
C TYR A 106 -9.47 -4.69 -5.19
N VAL A 107 -9.17 -5.26 -6.36
CA VAL A 107 -7.81 -5.31 -6.90
C VAL A 107 -7.27 -3.89 -7.09
N ASP A 108 -8.08 -2.98 -7.66
CA ASP A 108 -7.68 -1.59 -7.87
C ASP A 108 -7.31 -0.88 -6.57
N LYS A 109 -8.10 -1.08 -5.50
CA LYS A 109 -7.80 -0.51 -4.18
C LYS A 109 -6.55 -1.11 -3.55
N ILE A 110 -6.37 -2.43 -3.63
CA ILE A 110 -5.18 -3.09 -3.09
C ILE A 110 -3.92 -2.62 -3.81
N CYS A 111 -3.96 -2.55 -5.14
CA CYS A 111 -2.85 -2.07 -5.95
C CYS A 111 -2.50 -0.60 -5.64
N TYR A 112 -3.50 0.25 -5.44
CA TYR A 112 -3.30 1.62 -4.98
C TYR A 112 -2.62 1.68 -3.60
N LEU A 113 -3.08 0.87 -2.64
CA LEU A 113 -2.51 0.81 -1.30
C LEU A 113 -1.06 0.28 -1.32
N LEU A 114 -0.79 -0.82 -2.03
CA LEU A 114 0.55 -1.38 -2.22
C LEU A 114 1.49 -0.35 -2.84
N ARG A 115 1.02 0.42 -3.82
CA ARG A 115 1.81 1.49 -4.45
C ARG A 115 2.18 2.59 -3.46
N SER A 116 1.23 3.01 -2.64
CA SER A 116 1.46 4.03 -1.60
C SER A 116 2.45 3.54 -0.53
N GLN A 117 2.27 2.30 -0.06
CA GLN A 117 3.20 1.65 0.87
C GLN A 117 4.60 1.50 0.25
N CYS A 118 4.69 1.16 -1.05
CA CYS A 118 5.95 1.06 -1.77
C CYS A 118 6.66 2.41 -1.86
N ALA A 119 5.93 3.48 -2.16
CA ALA A 119 6.49 4.85 -2.14
C ALA A 119 6.97 5.26 -0.74
N ALA A 120 6.23 4.90 0.33
CA ALA A 120 6.66 5.14 1.70
C ALA A 120 7.95 4.37 2.04
N LEU A 121 8.01 3.09 1.68
CA LEU A 121 9.18 2.22 1.88
C LEU A 121 10.41 2.76 1.13
N MET A 122 10.26 3.20 -0.12
CA MET A 122 11.34 3.85 -0.86
C MET A 122 11.84 5.12 -0.17
N SER A 123 10.96 5.92 0.43
CA SER A 123 11.37 7.10 1.21
C SER A 123 12.12 6.73 2.49
N MET A 124 11.73 5.64 3.16
CA MET A 124 12.43 5.12 4.33
C MET A 124 13.83 4.62 3.95
N PHE A 125 13.96 3.84 2.86
CA PHE A 125 15.26 3.41 2.35
C PHE A 125 16.14 4.58 1.95
N PHE A 126 15.60 5.58 1.26
CA PHE A 126 16.35 6.79 0.92
C PHE A 126 16.84 7.52 2.19
N THR A 127 15.97 7.66 3.19
CA THR A 127 16.33 8.28 4.48
C THR A 127 17.41 7.48 5.20
N LEU A 128 17.31 6.15 5.25
CA LEU A 128 18.33 5.27 5.81
C LEU A 128 19.68 5.40 5.09
N LEU A 129 19.67 5.45 3.75
CA LEU A 129 20.89 5.64 2.96
C LEU A 129 21.54 6.99 3.24
N VAL A 130 20.76 8.08 3.27
CA VAL A 130 21.29 9.42 3.56
C VAL A 130 21.82 9.51 4.99
N CYS A 131 21.10 8.95 5.97
CA CYS A 131 21.58 8.90 7.35
C CYS A 131 22.86 8.05 7.50
N GLY A 132 22.91 6.90 6.82
CA GLY A 132 24.09 6.02 6.82
C GLY A 132 25.30 6.69 6.20
N LEU A 133 25.14 7.34 5.04
CA LEU A 133 26.21 8.12 4.41
C LEU A 133 26.68 9.25 5.33
N TRP A 134 25.76 9.97 5.96
CA TRP A 134 26.10 11.03 6.90
C TRP A 134 26.91 10.52 8.10
N LEU A 135 26.52 9.39 8.70
CA LEU A 135 27.26 8.74 9.80
C LEU A 135 28.65 8.28 9.37
N ILE A 136 28.81 7.80 8.13
CA ILE A 136 30.11 7.43 7.57
C ILE A 136 30.98 8.68 7.40
N PHE A 137 30.44 9.77 6.84
CA PHE A 137 31.18 11.02 6.69
C PHE A 137 31.56 11.67 8.03
N ASP A 138 30.72 11.54 9.06
CA ASP A 138 31.03 12.03 10.42
C ASP A 138 32.07 11.14 11.13
N GLY A 139 31.96 9.81 10.97
CA GLY A 139 32.87 8.84 11.60
C GLY A 139 34.25 8.78 10.96
N VAL A 140 34.31 8.92 9.63
CA VAL A 140 35.54 9.11 8.88
C VAL A 140 35.91 10.59 9.01
N LYS A 141 36.52 10.98 10.13
CA LYS A 141 37.20 12.28 10.30
C LYS A 141 38.40 12.38 9.32
N ALA A 142 38.16 12.24 8.02
CA ALA A 142 39.18 12.16 7.00
C ALA A 142 39.85 13.53 6.84
N ALA A 143 41.14 13.51 7.13
CA ALA A 143 42.09 14.59 7.18
C ALA A 143 42.27 15.49 5.92
N PRO A 144 41.59 15.30 4.76
CA PRO A 144 41.52 16.36 3.74
C PRO A 144 40.16 17.08 3.65
N TRP A 145 39.11 16.58 4.31
CA TRP A 145 37.74 17.12 4.23
C TRP A 145 37.32 17.87 5.50
N SER A 146 38.21 17.99 6.49
CA SER A 146 37.97 18.75 7.73
C SER A 146 37.74 20.25 7.50
N ASP A 147 38.25 20.77 6.38
CA ASP A 147 38.02 22.16 5.94
C ASP A 147 36.77 22.30 5.07
N LEU A 148 36.03 21.21 4.80
CA LEU A 148 34.74 21.24 4.11
C LEU A 148 33.65 21.75 5.06
N SER A 149 33.87 22.99 5.49
CA SER A 149 33.00 24.02 6.03
C SER A 149 31.92 23.59 7.04
N PRO A 150 31.87 24.21 8.24
CA PRO A 150 30.74 24.05 9.17
C PRO A 150 29.37 24.35 8.53
N MET A 151 29.34 25.05 7.40
CA MET A 151 28.15 25.29 6.60
C MET A 151 27.58 24.01 5.97
N ILE A 152 28.42 23.05 5.54
CA ILE A 152 27.98 21.79 4.92
C ILE A 152 27.47 20.82 5.99
N GLN A 153 28.14 20.77 7.14
CA GLN A 153 27.65 20.02 8.30
C GLN A 153 26.30 20.55 8.79
N ARG A 154 26.13 21.87 8.83
CA ARG A 154 24.84 22.49 9.18
C ARG A 154 23.76 22.23 8.12
N SER A 155 24.09 22.39 6.84
CA SER A 155 23.14 22.18 5.73
C SER A 155 22.69 20.73 5.61
N SER A 156 23.60 19.77 5.82
CA SER A 156 23.27 18.34 5.84
C SER A 156 22.39 17.94 7.03
N GLY A 157 22.64 18.52 8.21
CA GLY A 157 21.78 18.35 9.39
C GLY A 157 20.35 18.87 9.16
N ILE A 158 20.21 20.05 8.54
CA ILE A 158 18.91 20.62 8.15
C ILE A 158 18.16 19.68 7.21
N PHE A 159 18.86 19.18 6.18
CA PHE A 159 18.26 18.25 5.21
C PHE A 159 17.83 16.93 5.85
N LEU A 160 18.62 16.39 6.80
CA LEU A 160 18.27 15.19 7.56
C LEU A 160 17.00 15.35 8.37
N ILE A 161 16.82 16.49 9.05
CA ILE A 161 15.58 16.79 9.79
C ILE A 161 14.39 16.92 8.83
N GLY A 162 14.60 17.52 7.65
CA GLY A 162 13.64 17.51 6.55
C GLY A 162 13.20 16.10 6.15
N LEU A 163 14.16 15.21 5.91
CA LEU A 163 13.89 13.81 5.53
C LEU A 163 13.21 13.01 6.65
N LEU A 164 13.58 13.28 7.91
CA LEU A 164 12.90 12.70 9.06
C LEU A 164 11.42 13.10 9.06
N PHE A 165 11.13 14.39 8.89
CA PHE A 165 9.75 14.87 8.89
C PHE A 165 8.94 14.31 7.72
N LEU A 166 9.55 14.21 6.54
CA LEU A 166 8.97 13.52 5.39
C LEU A 166 8.66 12.05 5.72
N THR A 167 9.59 11.33 6.34
CA THR A 167 9.39 9.93 6.69
C THR A 167 8.31 9.77 7.77
N SER A 168 8.33 10.60 8.81
CA SER A 168 7.32 10.59 9.89
C SER A 168 5.91 10.86 9.37
N THR A 169 5.74 11.83 8.47
CA THR A 169 4.43 12.08 7.88
C THR A 169 3.92 10.86 7.12
N LYS A 170 4.75 10.22 6.29
CA LYS A 170 4.38 8.97 5.58
C LYS A 170 4.00 7.85 6.56
N VAL A 171 4.71 7.74 7.68
CA VAL A 171 4.45 6.76 8.74
C VAL A 171 3.13 7.04 9.45
N ILE A 172 2.79 8.30 9.72
CA ILE A 172 1.51 8.66 10.34
C ILE A 172 0.33 8.35 9.39
N LEU A 173 0.55 8.41 8.07
CA LEU A 173 -0.46 8.01 7.10
C LEU A 173 -0.66 6.48 7.01
N LEU A 174 0.30 5.66 7.45
CA LEU A 174 0.19 4.20 7.37
C LEU A 174 -1.02 3.65 8.15
N PRO A 175 -1.26 3.99 9.43
CA PRO A 175 -2.45 3.54 10.16
C PRO A 175 -3.77 3.82 9.45
N TYR A 176 -3.90 4.96 8.76
CA TYR A 176 -5.09 5.27 7.98
C TYR A 176 -5.26 4.34 6.77
N GLN A 177 -4.15 3.98 6.10
CA GLN A 177 -4.17 2.99 5.02
C GLN A 177 -4.58 1.60 5.52
N ILE A 178 -4.16 1.23 6.74
CA ILE A 178 -4.57 -0.02 7.39
C ILE A 178 -6.06 -0.01 7.71
N TYR A 179 -6.55 1.08 8.29
CA TYR A 179 -7.95 1.25 8.62
C TYR A 179 -8.85 1.16 7.39
N GLU A 180 -8.46 1.82 6.29
CA GLU A 180 -9.20 1.78 5.03
C GLU A 180 -9.27 0.37 4.46
N LEU A 181 -8.15 -0.36 4.46
CA LEU A 181 -8.09 -1.75 4.02
C LEU A 181 -9.00 -2.64 4.88
N GLN A 182 -8.88 -2.56 6.21
CA GLN A 182 -9.69 -3.36 7.13
C GLN A 182 -11.18 -3.06 6.99
N ARG A 183 -11.54 -1.78 6.87
CA ARG A 183 -12.93 -1.37 6.66
C ARG A 183 -13.48 -1.96 5.37
N PHE A 184 -12.72 -1.91 4.28
CA PHE A 184 -13.15 -2.50 3.02
C PHE A 184 -13.38 -4.00 3.14
N THR A 185 -12.46 -4.72 3.79
CA THR A 185 -12.60 -6.17 4.02
C THR A 185 -13.84 -6.51 4.84
N LEU A 186 -14.11 -5.74 5.91
CA LEU A 186 -15.31 -5.92 6.73
C LEU A 186 -16.60 -5.63 5.93
N GLU A 187 -16.59 -4.60 5.07
CA GLU A 187 -17.72 -4.28 4.21
C GLU A 187 -18.00 -5.40 3.20
N GLN A 188 -16.96 -6.02 2.63
CA GLN A 188 -17.12 -7.14 1.71
C GLN A 188 -17.59 -8.42 2.41
N LEU A 189 -17.03 -8.74 3.57
CA LEU A 189 -17.50 -9.86 4.40
C LEU A 189 -18.98 -9.69 4.77
N LYS A 190 -19.40 -8.47 5.11
CA LYS A 190 -20.80 -8.16 5.40
C LYS A 190 -21.69 -8.36 4.17
N ARG A 191 -21.23 -7.95 2.98
CA ARG A 191 -21.96 -8.17 1.71
C ARG A 191 -22.09 -9.65 1.38
N ALA A 192 -21.01 -10.42 1.52
CA ALA A 192 -21.01 -11.87 1.28
C ALA A 192 -22.02 -12.58 2.20
N LYS A 193 -21.99 -12.32 3.51
CA LYS A 193 -22.95 -12.87 4.48
C LYS A 193 -24.40 -12.47 4.19
N ASN A 194 -24.63 -11.23 3.77
CA ASN A 194 -25.99 -10.78 3.41
C ASN A 194 -26.53 -11.51 2.17
N LEU A 195 -25.65 -11.83 1.22
CA LEU A 195 -26.03 -12.54 0.00
C LEU A 195 -26.32 -14.02 0.28
N GLU A 196 -25.53 -14.64 1.16
CA GLU A 196 -25.78 -15.99 1.68
C GLU A 196 -27.12 -16.08 2.42
N ASN A 197 -27.39 -15.14 3.34
CA ASN A 197 -28.67 -15.08 4.05
C ASN A 197 -29.87 -14.87 3.12
N LYS A 198 -29.72 -14.06 2.05
CA LYS A 198 -30.79 -13.90 1.05
C LYS A 198 -31.08 -15.20 0.30
N LYS A 199 -30.04 -15.97 -0.05
CA LYS A 199 -30.19 -17.26 -0.73
C LYS A 199 -30.90 -18.28 0.16
N SER A 200 -30.50 -18.40 1.42
CA SER A 200 -31.14 -19.35 2.36
C SER A 200 -32.61 -19.02 2.62
N ILE A 201 -32.97 -17.73 2.73
CA ILE A 201 -34.37 -17.30 2.84
C ILE A 201 -35.17 -17.65 1.57
N LEU A 202 -34.58 -17.47 0.38
CA LEU A 202 -35.23 -17.83 -0.89
C LEU A 202 -35.43 -19.34 -1.03
N GLU A 203 -34.45 -20.15 -0.64
CA GLU A 203 -34.56 -21.61 -0.62
C GLU A 203 -35.66 -22.07 0.33
N GLN A 204 -35.71 -21.55 1.57
CA GLN A 204 -36.80 -21.85 2.50
C GLN A 204 -38.17 -21.43 1.94
N ARG A 205 -38.26 -20.27 1.28
CA ARG A 205 -39.50 -19.81 0.65
C ARG A 205 -39.94 -20.73 -0.50
N ASN A 206 -38.99 -21.24 -1.28
CA ASN A 206 -39.27 -22.15 -2.39
C ASN A 206 -39.73 -23.53 -1.87
N LEU A 207 -39.10 -24.05 -0.80
CA LEU A 207 -39.52 -25.29 -0.13
C LEU A 207 -40.94 -25.17 0.48
N LEU A 208 -41.28 -24.03 1.07
CA LEU A 208 -42.63 -23.78 1.58
C LEU A 208 -43.69 -23.72 0.46
N LYS A 209 -43.32 -23.22 -0.72
CA LYS A 209 -44.22 -23.20 -1.89
C LYS A 209 -44.42 -24.59 -2.49
N SER A 210 -43.38 -25.41 -2.58
CA SER A 210 -43.51 -26.78 -3.11
C SER A 210 -44.35 -27.66 -2.18
N SER A 211 -44.19 -27.51 -0.85
CA SER A 211 -45.02 -28.21 0.13
C SER A 211 -46.51 -27.85 0.01
N LYS A 212 -46.86 -26.57 -0.16
CA LYS A 212 -48.26 -26.15 -0.36
C LYS A 212 -48.89 -26.59 -1.69
N THR A 213 -48.07 -26.83 -2.71
CA THR A 213 -48.59 -27.27 -4.03
C THR A 213 -48.94 -28.76 -4.02
N ASN A 214 -48.27 -29.56 -3.19
CA ASN A 214 -48.56 -30.99 -3.02
C ASN A 214 -49.77 -31.29 -2.13
N ASP A 215 -50.21 -30.31 -1.32
CA ASP A 215 -51.39 -30.44 -0.44
C ASP A 215 -52.70 -30.03 -1.13
N LYS A 216 -52.70 -29.82 -2.45
CA LYS A 216 -53.94 -29.60 -3.19
C LYS A 216 -54.61 -30.98 -3.36
N PRO A 217 -55.72 -31.28 -2.67
CA PRO A 217 -56.36 -32.58 -2.76
C PRO A 217 -56.70 -32.84 -4.21
N GLU A 218 -56.13 -33.90 -4.77
CA GLU A 218 -56.60 -34.50 -6.01
C GLU A 218 -58.10 -34.73 -5.82
N ASN A 219 -58.88 -34.06 -6.66
CA ASN A 219 -60.34 -34.05 -6.56
C ASN A 219 -60.84 -35.49 -6.50
N LEU A 220 -61.47 -35.84 -5.38
CA LEU A 220 -62.38 -36.96 -5.24
C LEU A 220 -63.59 -36.72 -6.18
N ASP A 221 -63.38 -36.86 -7.49
CA ASP A 221 -64.45 -36.75 -8.50
C ASP A 221 -64.70 -38.09 -9.21
N ASP A 222 -64.44 -39.23 -8.55
CA ASP A 222 -64.72 -40.57 -9.13
C ASP A 222 -65.57 -41.48 -8.21
N PHE A 223 -66.30 -40.89 -7.26
CA PHE A 223 -67.30 -41.62 -6.48
C PHE A 223 -68.66 -40.92 -6.51
N LYS A 224 -69.31 -40.96 -7.67
CA LYS A 224 -70.76 -40.83 -7.77
C LYS A 224 -71.33 -41.88 -8.74
N ASP A 225 -71.98 -42.86 -8.12
CA ASP A 225 -73.24 -43.51 -8.50
C ASP A 225 -73.24 -44.32 -9.83
N GLY A 226 -73.44 -45.64 -9.87
CA GLY A 226 -74.20 -46.49 -8.94
C GLY A 226 -75.69 -46.43 -9.24
#